data_AF-A0AAJ2VQT5-F1
#
_entry.id   AF-A0AAJ2VQT5-F1
#
_cell.length_a   1.000
_cell.length_b   1.000
_cell.length_c   1.000
_cell.angle_alpha   90.00
_cell.angle_beta   90.00
_cell.angle_gamma   90.00
#
_symmetry.space_group_name_H-M   'P 1'
#
loop_
_entity.id
_entity.type
_entity.pdbx_description
1 polymer ?
#
loop_
_entity_poly.entity_id
_entity_poly.type
_entity_poly.pdbx_seq_one_letter_code
_entity_poly.pdbx_strand_id
1 'polypeptide(L)'
;MYNKTNTWGLSFVLLMVSGCSNAVDKTLSPPSDAQWVNVEVKNPSPYTKPFPLELRYISHECLKKRVSGFDGSTITEPSYNVVAIPMQQGAGEHWQGKVARNGGGACKWTLSAINLGIEYTDATHLGKDLVPGTAVGATIAFDDDASRNGYYKIINGNEWNYSPLYFPFVKRWAIGGGAQGENKLYLFGENASFLQVYLHGNEDEVFSITYSPSIDESKKVEMLFPKEKGHGATYTFIYPNGEHISSREIKPDFNKVDSMSIK
;
A
#
# COMPACT_ATOMS: atom_id res chain seq x y z
N MET A 1 80.38 4.44 5.18
CA MET A 1 80.63 3.77 3.88
C MET A 1 79.57 2.70 3.68
N TYR A 2 78.75 2.88 2.64
CA TYR A 2 78.02 1.89 1.82
C TYR A 2 77.54 0.57 2.48
N ASN A 3 76.24 0.42 2.80
CA ASN A 3 75.10 -0.01 1.94
C ASN A 3 74.91 -1.53 1.82
N LYS A 4 73.81 -2.05 2.38
CA LYS A 4 73.02 -3.12 1.76
C LYS A 4 71.59 -3.12 2.31
N THR A 5 70.75 -2.29 1.70
CA THR A 5 69.29 -2.32 1.84
C THR A 5 68.73 -3.54 1.12
N ASN A 6 68.11 -4.46 1.87
CA ASN A 6 67.37 -5.59 1.34
C ASN A 6 65.89 -5.19 1.23
N THR A 7 65.48 -4.68 0.07
CA THR A 7 64.08 -4.36 -0.22
C THR A 7 63.39 -5.62 -0.76
N TRP A 8 62.71 -6.35 0.12
CA TRP A 8 61.71 -7.33 -0.28
C TRP A 8 60.50 -6.59 -0.86
N GLY A 9 60.27 -6.77 -2.17
CA GLY A 9 59.12 -6.24 -2.86
C GLY A 9 57.84 -6.93 -2.41
N LEU A 10 56.99 -6.22 -1.65
CA LEU A 10 55.59 -6.54 -1.53
C LEU A 10 54.89 -6.11 -2.82
N SER A 11 54.60 -7.09 -3.68
CA SER A 11 53.70 -6.90 -4.82
C SER A 11 52.27 -6.78 -4.29
N PHE A 12 51.79 -5.54 -4.14
CA PHE A 12 50.42 -5.25 -3.74
C PHE A 12 49.51 -5.44 -4.97
N VAL A 13 48.99 -6.64 -5.16
CA VAL A 13 47.98 -6.92 -6.17
C VAL A 13 46.67 -6.30 -5.71
N LEU A 14 46.33 -5.11 -6.25
CA LEU A 14 44.97 -4.58 -6.17
C LEU A 14 44.05 -5.47 -7.02
N LEU A 15 43.35 -6.38 -6.36
CA LEU A 15 42.14 -7.01 -6.90
C LEU A 15 41.03 -5.94 -6.93
N MET A 16 40.97 -5.18 -8.01
CA MET A 16 39.81 -4.35 -8.33
C MET A 16 38.67 -5.27 -8.80
N VAL A 17 37.86 -5.76 -7.86
CA VAL A 17 36.59 -6.41 -8.20
C VAL A 17 35.59 -5.30 -8.51
N SER A 18 35.64 -4.75 -9.73
CA SER A 18 34.60 -3.86 -10.24
C SER A 18 33.38 -4.68 -10.64
N GLY A 19 32.69 -5.23 -9.64
CA GLY A 19 31.34 -5.76 -9.77
C GLY A 19 30.32 -4.62 -9.80
N CYS A 20 30.47 -3.64 -10.69
CA CYS A 20 29.40 -2.69 -10.96
C CYS A 20 28.43 -3.38 -11.92
N SER A 21 27.50 -4.18 -11.40
CA SER A 21 26.24 -4.32 -12.10
C SER A 21 25.64 -2.92 -12.14
N ASN A 22 25.59 -2.27 -13.31
CA ASN A 22 24.99 -0.95 -13.44
C ASN A 22 23.57 -1.02 -12.87
N ALA A 23 23.34 -0.33 -11.75
CA ALA A 23 22.02 -0.24 -11.16
C ALA A 23 21.08 0.38 -12.21
N VAL A 24 19.88 -0.16 -12.34
CA VAL A 24 18.86 0.39 -13.25
C VAL A 24 18.59 1.85 -12.87
N ASP A 25 18.64 2.75 -13.85
CA ASP A 25 18.38 4.17 -13.63
C ASP A 25 16.92 4.41 -13.25
N LYS A 26 16.68 4.85 -12.02
CA LYS A 26 15.35 5.12 -11.45
C LYS A 26 14.91 6.58 -11.60
N THR A 27 15.67 7.39 -12.32
CA THR A 27 15.33 8.81 -12.52
C THR A 27 14.09 8.95 -13.38
N LEU A 28 13.11 9.70 -12.90
CA LEU A 28 11.95 10.09 -13.68
C LEU A 28 12.23 11.46 -14.32
N SER A 29 11.97 11.56 -15.61
CA SER A 29 12.04 12.82 -16.37
C SER A 29 10.87 12.86 -17.35
N PRO A 30 9.64 13.09 -16.86
CA PRO A 30 8.46 13.17 -17.72
C PRO A 30 8.65 14.21 -18.82
N PRO A 31 8.26 13.92 -20.07
CA PRO A 31 8.32 14.91 -21.14
C PRO A 31 7.30 16.04 -20.92
N SER A 32 7.47 17.17 -21.61
CA SER A 32 6.61 18.36 -21.43
C SER A 32 5.16 18.13 -21.83
N ASP A 33 4.91 17.18 -22.74
CA ASP A 33 3.62 16.76 -23.24
C ASP A 33 3.09 15.49 -22.54
N ALA A 34 3.68 15.10 -21.41
CA ALA A 34 3.23 13.94 -20.66
C ALA A 34 1.75 14.08 -20.26
N GLN A 35 0.98 13.00 -20.44
CA GLN A 35 -0.35 12.89 -19.89
C GLN A 35 -0.33 12.64 -18.38
N TRP A 36 -1.39 13.05 -17.70
CA TRP A 36 -1.44 13.10 -16.24
C TRP A 36 -2.60 12.29 -15.67
N VAL A 37 -2.37 11.75 -14.48
CA VAL A 37 -3.41 11.26 -13.58
C VAL A 37 -3.54 12.28 -12.45
N ASN A 38 -4.71 12.91 -12.35
CA ASN A 38 -5.08 13.74 -11.23
C ASN A 38 -5.75 12.85 -10.18
N VAL A 39 -5.27 12.93 -8.94
CA VAL A 39 -5.79 12.14 -7.83
C VAL A 39 -6.27 13.08 -6.75
N GLU A 40 -7.51 12.89 -6.31
CA GLU A 40 -8.08 13.56 -5.16
C GLU A 40 -8.47 12.53 -4.10
N VAL A 41 -8.09 12.80 -2.85
CA VAL A 41 -8.49 12.04 -1.68
C VAL A 41 -9.16 12.98 -0.69
N LYS A 42 -10.41 12.69 -0.31
CA LYS A 42 -11.08 13.37 0.80
C LYS A 42 -10.76 12.66 2.12
N ASN A 43 -10.25 13.42 3.09
CA ASN A 43 -9.97 12.92 4.43
C ASN A 43 -11.26 12.95 5.28
N PRO A 44 -11.78 11.81 5.77
CA PRO A 44 -13.10 11.76 6.40
C PRO A 44 -13.11 12.17 7.87
N SER A 45 -11.95 12.26 8.52
CA SER A 45 -11.84 12.47 9.96
C SER A 45 -10.57 13.26 10.31
N PRO A 46 -10.58 14.12 11.36
CA PRO A 46 -9.36 14.75 11.86
C PRO A 46 -8.36 13.75 12.46
N TYR A 47 -8.79 12.52 12.75
CA TYR A 47 -7.94 11.45 13.29
C TYR A 47 -7.35 10.55 12.20
N THR A 48 -7.64 10.84 10.93
CA THR A 48 -7.06 10.14 9.77
C THR A 48 -6.28 11.11 8.90
N LYS A 49 -5.43 10.56 8.03
CA LYS A 49 -4.82 11.29 6.93
C LYS A 49 -4.70 10.40 5.68
N PRO A 50 -4.66 10.97 4.48
CA PRO A 50 -4.17 10.27 3.31
C PRO A 50 -2.68 9.95 3.46
N PHE A 51 -2.28 8.73 3.12
CA PHE A 51 -0.86 8.40 3.02
C PHE A 51 -0.29 8.89 1.66
N PRO A 52 1.03 9.08 1.52
CA PRO A 52 1.64 9.49 0.25
C PRO A 52 1.23 8.56 -0.90
N LEU A 53 0.95 9.08 -2.10
CA LEU A 53 0.61 8.21 -3.22
C LEU A 53 1.81 7.30 -3.52
N GLU A 54 1.60 5.98 -3.44
CA GLU A 54 2.63 5.01 -3.77
C GLU A 54 2.48 4.65 -5.25
N LEU A 55 3.46 5.07 -6.04
CA LEU A 55 3.49 4.90 -7.47
C LEU A 55 4.39 3.72 -7.80
N ARG A 56 3.96 2.90 -8.76
CA ARG A 56 4.82 1.93 -9.42
C ARG A 56 4.91 2.29 -10.88
N TYR A 57 6.13 2.56 -11.34
CA TYR A 57 6.48 2.62 -12.75
C TYR A 57 7.10 1.30 -13.20
N ILE A 58 6.89 0.96 -14.47
CA ILE A 58 7.49 -0.19 -15.14
C ILE A 58 8.35 0.28 -16.31
N SER A 59 9.39 -0.49 -16.64
CA SER A 59 10.20 -0.29 -17.84
C SER A 59 10.43 -1.62 -18.54
N HIS A 60 10.04 -1.67 -19.82
CA HIS A 60 10.37 -2.77 -20.72
C HIS A 60 11.68 -2.54 -21.49
N GLU A 61 12.33 -1.39 -21.31
CA GLU A 61 13.62 -1.07 -21.94
C GLU A 61 14.79 -1.38 -21.00
N CYS A 62 14.69 -0.91 -19.76
CA CYS A 62 15.62 -1.30 -18.70
C CYS A 62 15.15 -2.60 -18.07
N LEU A 63 15.72 -3.72 -18.51
CA LEU A 63 15.37 -5.03 -17.98
C LEU A 63 16.27 -5.40 -16.80
N LYS A 64 15.71 -6.13 -15.82
CA LYS A 64 16.47 -6.73 -14.73
C LYS A 64 16.62 -8.22 -14.95
N LYS A 65 17.76 -8.75 -14.50
CA LYS A 65 18.03 -10.18 -14.48
C LYS A 65 17.73 -10.74 -13.10
N ARG A 66 17.07 -11.88 -13.03
CA ARG A 66 16.93 -12.66 -11.79
C ARG A 66 17.25 -14.12 -12.04
N VAL A 67 17.73 -14.80 -11.00
CA VAL A 67 17.89 -16.24 -11.02
C VAL A 67 16.54 -16.88 -10.75
N SER A 68 16.16 -17.82 -11.62
CA SER A 68 14.97 -18.64 -11.46
C SER A 68 15.10 -19.52 -10.22
N GLY A 69 14.14 -19.46 -9.30
CA GLY A 69 14.08 -20.37 -8.17
C GLY A 69 13.69 -21.80 -8.54
N PHE A 70 13.29 -22.05 -9.79
CA PHE A 70 12.88 -23.36 -10.26
C PHE A 70 14.06 -24.20 -10.77
N ASP A 71 14.90 -23.61 -11.63
CA ASP A 71 15.97 -24.32 -12.34
C ASP A 71 17.34 -23.61 -12.28
N GLY A 72 17.44 -22.46 -11.60
CA GLY A 72 18.67 -21.69 -11.50
C GLY A 72 19.06 -20.92 -12.78
N SER A 73 18.22 -20.94 -13.83
CA SER A 73 18.46 -20.18 -15.06
C SER A 73 18.38 -18.67 -14.81
N THR A 74 19.07 -17.87 -15.63
CA THR A 74 18.92 -16.41 -15.58
C THR A 74 17.76 -15.99 -16.46
N ILE A 75 16.73 -15.41 -15.85
CA ILE A 75 15.56 -14.87 -16.53
C ILE A 75 15.70 -13.34 -16.58
N THR A 76 15.33 -12.76 -17.71
CA THR A 76 15.27 -11.32 -17.90
C THR A 76 13.80 -10.89 -17.86
N GLU A 77 13.48 -9.85 -17.08
CA GLU A 77 12.12 -9.35 -16.91
C GLU A 77 12.10 -7.81 -16.81
N PRO A 78 10.95 -7.15 -17.02
CA PRO A 78 10.81 -5.71 -16.85
C PRO A 78 11.27 -5.22 -15.46
N SER A 79 11.88 -4.04 -15.42
CA SER A 79 12.24 -3.40 -14.15
C SER A 79 11.09 -2.58 -13.61
N TYR A 80 11.12 -2.32 -12.31
CA TYR A 80 10.14 -1.50 -11.61
C TYR A 80 10.81 -0.38 -10.83
N ASN A 81 10.14 0.77 -10.75
CA ASN A 81 10.52 1.90 -9.94
C ASN A 81 9.35 2.28 -9.03
N VAL A 82 9.53 2.13 -7.71
CA VAL A 82 8.51 2.45 -6.71
C VAL A 82 8.87 3.79 -6.08
N VAL A 83 7.93 4.73 -6.13
CA VAL A 83 8.12 6.11 -5.66
C VAL A 83 6.92 6.49 -4.80
N ALA A 84 7.16 7.09 -3.65
CA ALA A 84 6.10 7.70 -2.84
C ALA A 84 6.11 9.21 -3.05
N ILE A 85 4.98 9.80 -3.44
CA ILE A 85 4.84 11.26 -3.56
C ILE A 85 3.90 11.78 -2.47
N PRO A 86 4.31 12.81 -1.70
CA PRO A 86 3.41 13.41 -0.72
C PRO A 86 2.23 14.06 -1.43
N MET A 87 1.04 13.90 -0.86
CA MET A 87 -0.14 14.62 -1.33
C MET A 87 -0.10 16.06 -0.82
N GLN A 88 -0.62 16.99 -1.64
CA GLN A 88 -0.76 18.39 -1.26
C GLN A 88 -2.14 18.60 -0.65
N GLN A 89 -2.18 19.14 0.57
CA GLN A 89 -3.45 19.50 1.20
C GLN A 89 -4.03 20.74 0.49
N GLY A 90 -5.21 20.58 -0.09
CA GLY A 90 -5.99 21.65 -0.70
C GLY A 90 -6.89 22.35 0.33
N ALA A 91 -8.06 22.82 -0.13
CA ALA A 91 -9.03 23.43 0.75
C ALA A 91 -9.74 22.39 1.64
N GLY A 92 -9.65 22.60 2.95
CA GLY A 92 -10.34 21.78 3.95
C GLY A 92 -9.80 20.35 4.01
N GLU A 93 -10.69 19.41 3.69
CA GLU A 93 -10.50 17.96 3.79
C GLU A 93 -9.95 17.30 2.51
N HIS A 94 -9.73 18.07 1.44
CA HIS A 94 -9.30 17.54 0.14
C HIS A 94 -7.78 17.54 0.00
N TRP A 95 -7.24 16.43 -0.47
CA TRP A 95 -5.83 16.23 -0.74
C TRP A 95 -5.64 15.87 -2.20
N GLN A 96 -4.66 16.49 -2.84
CA GLN A 96 -4.45 16.39 -4.28
C GLN A 96 -3.06 15.85 -4.60
N GLY A 97 -2.99 15.05 -5.65
CA GLY A 97 -1.75 14.55 -6.23
C GLY A 97 -1.84 14.55 -7.75
N LYS A 98 -0.69 14.73 -8.40
CA LYS A 98 -0.60 14.74 -9.85
C LYS A 98 0.56 13.84 -10.28
N VAL A 99 0.26 12.85 -11.12
CA VAL A 99 1.20 11.79 -11.50
C VAL A 99 1.32 11.74 -13.02
N ALA A 100 2.55 11.72 -13.53
CA ALA A 100 2.78 11.57 -14.97
C ALA A 100 2.58 10.12 -15.39
N ARG A 101 1.79 9.86 -16.44
CA ARG A 101 1.67 8.50 -17.01
C ARG A 101 2.96 8.08 -17.69
N ASN A 102 3.56 8.98 -18.45
CA ASN A 102 4.90 8.81 -18.99
C ASN A 102 5.91 9.41 -18.00
N GLY A 103 6.56 8.55 -17.21
CA GLY A 103 7.62 8.92 -16.28
C GLY A 103 8.95 9.26 -16.96
N GLY A 104 9.11 8.87 -18.24
CA GLY A 104 10.25 9.21 -19.07
C GLY A 104 11.59 8.71 -18.51
N GLY A 105 12.64 9.53 -18.67
CA GLY A 105 14.00 9.17 -18.27
C GLY A 105 14.67 8.15 -19.19
N ALA A 106 15.91 7.75 -18.85
CA ALA A 106 16.72 6.85 -19.69
C ALA A 106 16.09 5.45 -19.86
N CYS A 107 15.23 5.05 -18.93
CA CYS A 107 14.54 3.76 -18.94
C CYS A 107 13.12 3.83 -19.51
N LYS A 108 12.66 4.98 -20.03
CA LYS A 108 11.28 5.18 -20.54
C LYS A 108 10.22 4.62 -19.58
N TRP A 109 10.26 5.08 -18.34
CA TRP A 109 9.34 4.64 -17.30
C TRP A 109 7.89 4.96 -17.65
N THR A 110 6.99 3.99 -17.53
CA THR A 110 5.53 4.19 -17.67
C THR A 110 4.81 3.82 -16.38
N LEU A 111 3.76 4.58 -16.04
CA LEU A 111 2.99 4.36 -14.82
C LEU A 111 2.23 3.05 -14.93
N SER A 112 2.46 2.16 -13.97
CA SER A 112 1.88 0.82 -13.93
C SER A 112 0.80 0.70 -12.85
N ALA A 113 1.02 1.29 -11.67
CA ALA A 113 0.01 1.33 -10.61
C ALA A 113 0.13 2.52 -9.67
N ILE A 114 -0.99 2.88 -9.05
CA ILE A 114 -1.10 3.82 -7.93
C ILE A 114 -1.77 3.12 -6.75
N ASN A 115 -1.17 3.19 -5.56
CA ASN A 115 -1.89 2.99 -4.31
C ASN A 115 -2.24 4.35 -3.68
N LEU A 116 -3.48 4.48 -3.26
CA LEU A 116 -4.00 5.63 -2.52
C LEU A 116 -4.89 5.13 -1.40
N GLY A 117 -5.12 5.97 -0.40
CA GLY A 117 -6.00 5.65 0.71
C GLY A 117 -5.73 6.49 1.94
N ILE A 118 -6.28 6.03 3.06
CA ILE A 118 -6.21 6.72 4.36
C ILE A 118 -5.76 5.78 5.47
N GLU A 119 -5.17 6.37 6.50
CA GLU A 119 -4.77 5.69 7.73
C GLU A 119 -5.13 6.55 8.95
N TYR A 120 -5.36 5.89 10.10
CA TYR A 120 -5.45 6.60 11.38
C TYR A 120 -4.10 7.19 11.75
N THR A 121 -4.08 8.45 12.16
CA THR A 121 -2.93 9.11 12.80
C THR A 121 -3.01 9.06 14.31
N ASP A 122 -4.23 8.96 14.83
CA ASP A 122 -4.53 8.90 16.25
C ASP A 122 -5.72 7.96 16.49
N ALA A 123 -5.70 7.26 17.62
CA ALA A 123 -6.71 6.30 18.03
C ALA A 123 -7.21 6.56 19.46
N THR A 124 -6.69 7.59 20.15
CA THR A 124 -6.92 7.83 21.57
C THR A 124 -8.37 8.18 21.90
N HIS A 125 -9.12 8.74 20.95
CA HIS A 125 -10.55 9.03 21.09
C HIS A 125 -11.43 7.78 21.09
N LEU A 126 -10.95 6.66 20.53
CA LEU A 126 -11.71 5.40 20.42
C LEU A 126 -11.39 4.39 21.53
N GLY A 127 -10.32 4.64 22.29
CA GLY A 127 -9.96 3.84 23.45
C GLY A 127 -8.53 4.07 23.92
N LYS A 128 -8.30 3.67 25.17
CA LYS A 128 -6.97 3.73 25.78
C LYS A 128 -6.02 2.67 25.17
N ASP A 129 -4.76 3.06 25.01
CA ASP A 129 -3.66 2.18 24.57
C ASP A 129 -3.92 1.51 23.21
N LEU A 130 -4.67 2.18 22.33
CA LEU A 130 -4.89 1.75 20.95
C LEU A 130 -3.80 2.31 20.04
N VAL A 131 -3.20 1.44 19.24
CA VAL A 131 -2.22 1.81 18.22
C VAL A 131 -2.90 1.73 16.84
N PRO A 132 -2.79 2.76 15.99
CA PRO A 132 -3.24 2.69 14.61
C PRO A 132 -2.70 1.46 13.87
N GLY A 133 -3.59 0.78 13.16
CA GLY A 133 -3.33 -0.38 12.34
C GLY A 133 -2.92 -0.01 10.93
N THR A 134 -3.15 -0.92 9.99
CA THR A 134 -2.85 -0.71 8.57
C THR A 134 -3.86 0.21 7.89
N ALA A 135 -3.41 0.92 6.86
CA ALA A 135 -4.24 1.74 5.99
C ALA A 135 -5.33 0.94 5.25
N VAL A 136 -6.29 1.68 4.69
CA VAL A 136 -7.30 1.20 3.73
C VAL A 136 -7.32 2.11 2.51
N GLY A 137 -7.74 1.61 1.36
CA GLY A 137 -7.64 2.37 0.13
C GLY A 137 -7.99 1.60 -1.13
N ALA A 138 -7.27 1.93 -2.20
CA ALA A 138 -7.38 1.27 -3.50
C ALA A 138 -6.01 1.17 -4.18
N THR A 139 -5.87 0.12 -4.97
CA THR A 139 -4.78 -0.10 -5.92
C THR A 139 -5.35 0.01 -7.33
N ILE A 140 -4.88 0.99 -8.07
CA ILE A 140 -5.31 1.29 -9.42
C ILE A 140 -4.20 0.86 -10.37
N ALA A 141 -4.48 -0.14 -11.19
CA ALA A 141 -3.62 -0.59 -12.28
C ALA A 141 -3.92 0.22 -13.55
N PHE A 142 -2.88 0.43 -14.35
CA PHE A 142 -2.94 1.09 -15.67
C PHE A 142 -2.39 0.21 -16.80
N ASP A 143 -1.86 -0.97 -16.47
CA ASP A 143 -1.36 -1.96 -17.42
C ASP A 143 -1.69 -3.41 -16.97
N ASP A 144 -1.45 -4.35 -17.88
CA ASP A 144 -1.69 -5.77 -17.64
C ASP A 144 -0.66 -6.37 -16.66
N ASP A 145 0.56 -5.83 -16.59
CA ASP A 145 1.59 -6.29 -15.65
C ASP A 145 1.19 -6.03 -14.19
N ALA A 146 0.53 -4.90 -13.92
CA ALA A 146 0.01 -4.54 -12.61
C ALA A 146 -1.19 -5.38 -12.20
N SER A 147 -2.04 -5.76 -13.16
CA SER A 147 -3.27 -6.49 -12.92
C SER A 147 -3.11 -8.02 -12.99
N ARG A 148 -1.95 -8.52 -13.45
CA ARG A 148 -1.67 -9.94 -13.72
C ARG A 148 -2.01 -10.92 -12.58
N ASN A 149 -1.86 -10.51 -11.32
CA ASN A 149 -1.91 -11.40 -10.16
C ASN A 149 -3.14 -11.20 -9.25
N GLY A 150 -4.25 -10.67 -9.78
CA GLY A 150 -5.44 -10.44 -8.96
C GLY A 150 -6.73 -10.34 -9.76
N TYR A 151 -7.86 -10.37 -9.04
CA TYR A 151 -9.16 -10.08 -9.61
C TYR A 151 -9.37 -8.56 -9.55
N TYR A 152 -8.93 -7.87 -10.59
CA TYR A 152 -9.13 -6.43 -10.73
C TYR A 152 -10.52 -6.14 -11.31
N LYS A 153 -11.24 -5.20 -10.71
CA LYS A 153 -12.47 -4.66 -11.29
C LYS A 153 -12.09 -3.77 -12.47
N ILE A 154 -12.53 -4.12 -13.67
CA ILE A 154 -12.28 -3.31 -14.88
C ILE A 154 -13.24 -2.12 -14.88
N ILE A 155 -12.68 -0.93 -15.06
CA ILE A 155 -13.41 0.33 -15.22
C ILE A 155 -12.94 0.94 -16.54
N ASN A 156 -13.87 1.11 -17.48
CA ASN A 156 -13.56 1.71 -18.79
C ASN A 156 -13.65 3.23 -18.70
N GLY A 157 -12.72 3.90 -19.37
CA GLY A 157 -12.61 5.36 -19.40
C GLY A 157 -11.50 5.90 -18.49
N ASN A 158 -11.42 7.22 -18.44
CA ASN A 158 -10.37 7.98 -17.76
C ASN A 158 -10.81 8.52 -16.39
N GLU A 159 -12.03 8.23 -15.93
CA GLU A 159 -12.58 8.73 -14.67
C GLU A 159 -12.98 7.59 -13.73
N TRP A 160 -12.61 7.72 -12.45
CA TRP A 160 -13.04 6.78 -11.42
C TRP A 160 -13.31 7.48 -10.10
N ASN A 161 -14.53 7.29 -9.60
CA ASN A 161 -14.97 7.83 -8.32
C ASN A 161 -15.30 6.66 -7.39
N TYR A 162 -14.74 6.67 -6.18
CA TYR A 162 -14.97 5.62 -5.19
C TYR A 162 -15.15 6.20 -3.79
N SER A 163 -16.29 5.87 -3.17
CA SER A 163 -16.71 6.41 -1.89
C SER A 163 -17.07 5.28 -0.91
N PRO A 164 -16.08 4.53 -0.39
CA PRO A 164 -16.36 3.45 0.55
C PRO A 164 -16.82 3.97 1.92
N LEU A 165 -17.62 3.14 2.59
CA LEU A 165 -17.91 3.29 4.01
C LEU A 165 -17.00 2.36 4.82
N TYR A 166 -16.38 2.91 5.86
CA TYR A 166 -15.57 2.16 6.80
C TYR A 166 -16.10 2.27 8.23
N PHE A 167 -15.85 1.24 9.01
CA PHE A 167 -16.10 1.22 10.46
C PHE A 167 -14.80 0.95 11.23
N PRO A 168 -14.66 1.46 12.46
CA PRO A 168 -13.53 1.14 13.32
C PRO A 168 -13.55 -0.33 13.75
N PHE A 169 -12.40 -0.99 13.68
CA PHE A 169 -12.20 -2.36 14.12
C PHE A 169 -11.03 -2.49 15.08
N VAL A 170 -11.33 -2.73 16.35
CA VAL A 170 -10.33 -2.90 17.40
C VAL A 170 -9.98 -4.37 17.56
N LYS A 171 -8.70 -4.69 17.49
CA LYS A 171 -8.17 -6.02 17.84
C LYS A 171 -7.52 -5.95 19.22
N ARG A 172 -8.01 -6.73 20.17
CA ARG A 172 -7.45 -6.82 21.53
C ARG A 172 -6.96 -8.21 21.87
N TRP A 173 -5.84 -8.27 22.57
CA TRP A 173 -5.33 -9.52 23.12
C TRP A 173 -6.11 -9.93 24.35
N ALA A 174 -6.31 -11.24 24.52
CA ALA A 174 -6.99 -11.77 25.69
C ALA A 174 -6.17 -11.50 26.96
N ILE A 175 -6.79 -10.89 27.97
CA ILE A 175 -6.15 -10.69 29.28
C ILE A 175 -5.85 -12.07 29.90
N GLY A 176 -4.59 -12.29 30.27
CA GLY A 176 -4.11 -13.54 30.87
C GLY A 176 -3.81 -14.67 29.87
N GLY A 177 -3.85 -14.41 28.57
CA GLY A 177 -3.38 -15.35 27.54
C GLY A 177 -1.86 -15.29 27.33
N GLY A 178 -1.24 -16.37 26.86
CA GLY A 178 0.20 -16.46 26.63
C GLY A 178 0.74 -15.66 25.44
N ALA A 179 -0.12 -14.95 24.69
CA ALA A 179 0.28 -14.08 23.59
C ALA A 179 -0.09 -12.64 23.93
N GLN A 180 0.92 -11.79 23.99
CA GLN A 180 0.78 -10.36 24.26
C GLN A 180 1.17 -9.56 23.01
N GLY A 181 0.42 -8.52 22.74
CA GLY A 181 0.74 -7.52 21.74
C GLY A 181 -0.05 -6.24 22.02
N GLU A 182 0.22 -5.22 21.22
CA GLU A 182 -0.52 -3.96 21.30
C GLU A 182 -1.96 -4.17 20.82
N ASN A 183 -2.90 -3.45 21.45
CA ASN A 183 -4.26 -3.36 20.95
C ASN A 183 -4.23 -2.46 19.71
N LYS A 184 -4.78 -2.95 18.59
CA LYS A 184 -4.69 -2.26 17.31
C LYS A 184 -6.05 -1.78 16.83
N LEU A 185 -6.09 -0.59 16.25
CA LEU A 185 -7.26 0.00 15.63
C LEU A 185 -7.13 -0.03 14.10
N TYR A 186 -8.04 -0.70 13.42
CA TYR A 186 -8.11 -0.77 11.96
C TYR A 186 -9.37 -0.08 11.44
N LEU A 187 -9.37 0.18 10.14
CA LEU A 187 -10.60 0.38 9.37
C LEU A 187 -10.93 -0.91 8.61
N PHE A 188 -12.21 -1.23 8.52
CA PHE A 188 -12.72 -2.28 7.65
C PHE A 188 -13.98 -1.80 6.92
N GLY A 189 -14.16 -2.27 5.70
CA GLY A 189 -15.31 -1.95 4.86
C GLY A 189 -15.82 -3.21 4.18
N GLU A 190 -16.75 -3.05 3.25
CA GLU A 190 -17.39 -4.16 2.50
C GLU A 190 -16.36 -4.99 1.73
N ASN A 191 -15.45 -4.30 1.05
CA ASN A 191 -14.44 -4.90 0.21
C ASN A 191 -13.15 -5.20 0.98
N ALA A 192 -12.17 -5.78 0.27
CA ALA A 192 -10.81 -5.87 0.79
C ALA A 192 -10.30 -4.48 1.24
N SER A 193 -9.35 -4.47 2.19
CA SER A 193 -8.75 -3.23 2.71
C SER A 193 -8.23 -2.32 1.59
N PHE A 194 -7.75 -2.92 0.49
CA PHE A 194 -7.45 -2.23 -0.75
C PHE A 194 -8.29 -2.83 -1.88
N LEU A 195 -9.18 -2.01 -2.44
CA LEU A 195 -9.92 -2.38 -3.66
C LEU A 195 -8.96 -2.38 -4.86
N GLN A 196 -9.00 -3.43 -5.67
CA GLN A 196 -8.16 -3.56 -6.87
C GLN A 196 -8.97 -3.19 -8.12
N VAL A 197 -8.52 -2.16 -8.84
CA VAL A 197 -9.21 -1.62 -10.02
C VAL A 197 -8.24 -1.50 -11.19
N TYR A 198 -8.67 -1.92 -12.38
CA TYR A 198 -7.93 -1.67 -13.62
C TYR A 198 -8.66 -0.57 -14.39
N LEU A 199 -8.02 0.59 -14.53
CA LEU A 199 -8.55 1.68 -15.35
C LEU A 199 -8.08 1.51 -16.79
N HIS A 200 -9.04 1.18 -17.65
CA HIS A 200 -8.83 0.96 -19.07
C HIS A 200 -9.34 2.18 -19.87
N GLY A 201 -8.45 3.14 -20.08
CA GLY A 201 -8.69 4.33 -20.89
C GLY A 201 -7.55 4.57 -21.89
N ASN A 202 -7.71 5.55 -22.78
CA ASN A 202 -6.72 5.79 -23.84
C ASN A 202 -5.42 6.39 -23.27
N GLU A 203 -4.28 6.13 -23.91
CA GLU A 203 -2.98 6.64 -23.45
C GLU A 203 -2.89 8.17 -23.44
N ASP A 204 -3.61 8.81 -24.38
CA ASP A 204 -3.60 10.26 -24.61
C ASP A 204 -4.57 11.04 -23.71
N GLU A 205 -5.35 10.35 -22.86
CA GLU A 205 -6.32 10.98 -21.97
C GLU A 205 -5.68 11.41 -20.63
N VAL A 206 -6.21 12.50 -20.07
CA VAL A 206 -5.97 12.88 -18.68
C VAL A 206 -6.92 12.09 -17.80
N PHE A 207 -6.39 11.42 -16.78
CA PHE A 207 -7.18 10.59 -15.87
C PHE A 207 -7.56 11.38 -14.62
N SER A 208 -8.74 11.11 -14.08
CA SER A 208 -9.23 11.69 -12.84
C SER A 208 -9.67 10.58 -11.89
N ILE A 209 -9.06 10.54 -10.71
CA ILE A 209 -9.37 9.57 -9.65
C ILE A 209 -9.80 10.34 -8.42
N THR A 210 -11.03 10.09 -7.96
CA THR A 210 -11.57 10.66 -6.73
C THR A 210 -11.86 9.55 -5.73
N TYR A 211 -11.21 9.64 -4.57
CA TYR A 211 -11.43 8.72 -3.46
C TYR A 211 -12.01 9.48 -2.26
N SER A 212 -13.28 9.22 -1.98
CA SER A 212 -14.09 9.95 -1.00
C SER A 212 -14.64 9.02 0.08
N PRO A 213 -13.78 8.42 0.92
CA PRO A 213 -14.21 7.52 1.97
C PRO A 213 -15.06 8.24 3.02
N SER A 214 -15.83 7.47 3.77
CA SER A 214 -16.54 7.89 4.98
C SER A 214 -16.23 6.91 6.11
N ILE A 215 -16.23 7.41 7.35
CA ILE A 215 -16.03 6.59 8.55
C ILE A 215 -17.19 6.83 9.49
N ASP A 216 -17.89 5.77 9.88
CA ASP A 216 -18.87 5.81 10.96
C ASP A 216 -18.24 5.25 12.24
N GLU A 217 -17.66 6.16 13.04
CA GLU A 217 -16.98 5.79 14.28
C GLU A 217 -17.94 5.33 15.39
N SER A 218 -19.24 5.60 15.26
CA SER A 218 -20.26 5.13 16.23
C SER A 218 -20.44 3.61 16.19
N LYS A 219 -20.09 2.99 15.06
CA LYS A 219 -20.25 1.56 14.81
C LYS A 219 -18.94 0.77 14.97
N LYS A 220 -18.22 1.04 16.05
CA LYS A 220 -16.99 0.31 16.39
C LYS A 220 -17.24 -1.16 16.74
N VAL A 221 -16.47 -2.06 16.14
CA VAL A 221 -16.43 -3.49 16.50
C VAL A 221 -15.14 -3.81 17.24
N GLU A 222 -15.21 -4.59 18.31
CA GLU A 222 -14.03 -5.15 18.97
C GLU A 222 -13.90 -6.66 18.72
N MET A 223 -12.68 -7.15 18.49
CA MET A 223 -12.36 -8.57 18.44
C MET A 223 -11.36 -8.90 19.54
N LEU A 224 -11.76 -9.83 20.41
CA LEU A 224 -10.91 -10.39 21.44
C LEU A 224 -10.27 -11.69 20.91
N PHE A 225 -8.95 -11.76 21.00
CA PHE A 225 -8.23 -13.00 20.74
C PHE A 225 -8.60 -14.09 21.75
N PRO A 226 -8.56 -15.38 21.37
CA PRO A 226 -8.73 -16.47 22.31
C PRO A 226 -7.60 -16.49 23.35
N LYS A 227 -7.93 -16.87 24.58
CA LYS A 227 -6.93 -17.07 25.66
C LYS A 227 -6.00 -18.24 25.38
N GLU A 228 -6.56 -19.33 24.86
CA GLU A 228 -5.83 -20.55 24.50
C GLU A 228 -5.70 -20.66 22.98
N LYS A 229 -4.49 -21.00 22.52
CA LYS A 229 -4.23 -21.27 21.10
C LYS A 229 -4.47 -22.75 20.83
N GLY A 230 -5.07 -23.08 19.68
CA GLY A 230 -5.24 -24.47 19.29
C GLY A 230 -6.32 -24.69 18.24
N HIS A 231 -6.48 -25.95 17.84
CA HIS A 231 -7.51 -26.34 16.89
C HIS A 231 -8.90 -26.11 17.51
N GLY A 232 -9.66 -25.17 16.93
CA GLY A 232 -10.98 -24.78 17.43
C GLY A 232 -11.03 -23.51 18.27
N ALA A 233 -9.88 -22.85 18.50
CA ALA A 233 -9.87 -21.52 19.12
C ALA A 233 -10.67 -20.52 18.28
N THR A 234 -11.51 -19.74 18.95
CA THR A 234 -12.40 -18.75 18.32
C THR A 234 -12.14 -17.36 18.85
N TYR A 235 -12.35 -16.37 17.99
CA TYR A 235 -12.39 -14.97 18.37
C TYR A 235 -13.75 -14.64 18.97
N THR A 236 -13.79 -13.65 19.86
CA THR A 236 -15.05 -13.05 20.30
C THR A 236 -15.18 -11.67 19.70
N PHE A 237 -16.18 -11.46 18.86
CA PHE A 237 -16.57 -10.16 18.34
C PHE A 237 -17.60 -9.50 19.26
N ILE A 238 -17.38 -8.24 19.59
CA ILE A 238 -18.29 -7.38 20.34
C ILE A 238 -18.77 -6.31 19.38
N TYR A 239 -20.06 -6.35 19.05
CA TYR A 239 -20.70 -5.43 18.11
C TYR A 239 -21.22 -4.17 18.82
N PRO A 240 -21.47 -3.08 18.07
CA PRO A 240 -21.92 -1.81 18.64
C PRO A 240 -23.18 -1.87 19.53
N ASN A 241 -24.08 -2.82 19.25
CA ASN A 241 -25.29 -3.07 20.03
C ASN A 241 -25.05 -3.86 21.34
N GLY A 242 -23.79 -4.19 21.66
CA GLY A 242 -23.42 -5.00 22.81
C GLY A 242 -23.58 -6.51 22.59
N GLU A 243 -23.82 -6.97 21.37
CA GLU A 243 -23.87 -8.40 21.04
C GLU A 243 -22.46 -9.02 21.00
N HIS A 244 -22.34 -10.22 21.57
CA HIS A 244 -21.10 -11.00 21.57
C HIS A 244 -21.25 -12.24 20.67
N ILE A 245 -20.36 -12.40 19.69
CA ILE A 245 -20.36 -13.54 18.77
C ILE A 245 -19.01 -14.25 18.81
N SER A 246 -19.04 -15.56 19.01
CA SER A 246 -17.87 -16.42 18.82
C SER A 246 -17.74 -16.79 17.34
N SER A 247 -16.58 -16.57 16.74
CA SER A 247 -16.34 -16.87 15.32
C SER A 247 -14.90 -17.31 15.07
N ARG A 248 -14.68 -18.06 13.98
CA ARG A 248 -13.35 -18.36 13.44
C ARG A 248 -12.87 -17.32 12.43
N GLU A 249 -13.77 -16.42 12.01
CA GLU A 249 -13.44 -15.32 11.12
C GLU A 249 -12.50 -14.32 11.78
N ILE A 250 -11.63 -13.71 10.96
CA ILE A 250 -10.62 -12.73 11.41
C ILE A 250 -11.02 -11.29 11.11
N LYS A 251 -12.20 -11.10 10.52
CA LYS A 251 -12.81 -9.81 10.17
C LYS A 251 -14.26 -9.76 10.65
N PRO A 252 -14.77 -8.59 11.05
CA PRO A 252 -16.19 -8.41 11.34
C PRO A 252 -17.05 -8.59 10.08
N ASP A 253 -18.33 -8.88 10.30
CA ASP A 253 -19.34 -8.87 9.23
C ASP A 253 -19.77 -7.44 8.93
N PHE A 254 -19.43 -6.95 7.73
CA PHE A 254 -19.75 -5.59 7.29
C PHE A 254 -21.26 -5.33 7.22
N ASN A 255 -22.02 -6.23 6.59
CA ASN A 255 -23.46 -6.04 6.38
C ASN A 255 -24.22 -6.02 7.71
N LYS A 256 -23.77 -6.86 8.65
CA LYS A 256 -24.31 -6.86 10.01
C LYS A 256 -24.10 -5.50 10.70
N VAL A 257 -22.94 -4.89 10.57
CA VAL A 257 -22.63 -3.59 11.20
C VAL A 257 -23.38 -2.45 10.49
N ASP A 258 -23.37 -2.45 9.16
CA ASP A 258 -24.01 -1.42 8.35
C ASP A 258 -25.52 -1.32 8.63
N SER A 259 -26.19 -2.48 8.75
CA SER A 259 -27.62 -2.54 9.08
C SER A 259 -27.99 -2.13 10.51
N MET A 260 -27.04 -1.93 11.42
CA MET A 260 -27.33 -1.52 12.80
C MET A 260 -27.79 -0.06 12.86
N SER A 261 -28.84 0.20 13.64
CA SER A 261 -29.20 1.54 14.09
C SER A 261 -28.70 1.73 15.51
N ILE A 262 -27.70 2.60 15.69
CA ILE A 262 -27.21 3.03 16.99
C ILE A 262 -27.97 4.31 17.35
N LYS A 263 -28.58 4.33 18.53
CA LYS A 263 -29.29 5.50 19.07
C LYS A 263 -28.35 6.35 19.91
#